data_AF-A0A0N8R3R7-F1
#
_entry.id   AF-A0A0N8R3R7-F1
#
_cell.length_a   1.000
_cell.length_b   1.000
_cell.length_c   1.000
_cell.angle_alpha   90.00
_cell.angle_beta   90.00
_cell.angle_gamma   90.00
#
_symmetry.space_group_name_H-M   'P 1'
#
loop_
_entity.id
_entity.type
_entity.pdbx_description
1 polymer ?
#
loop_
_entity_poly.entity_id
_entity_poly.type
_entity_poly.pdbx_seq_one_letter_code
_entity_poly.pdbx_strand_id
1 'polypeptide(L)'
;MSISIFSKALLAAAGLTLSISAQAESTVHIYNWSDYIGKTTRADFEAATGIKPMYDVFDSNETLEAKLLAGRTGYDVVVPSNHFLGKQIKA
;
A
#
# COMPACT_ATOMS: atom_id res chain seq x y z
N MET A 1 -3.87 13.08 -52.91
CA MET A 1 -4.91 12.51 -52.01
C MET A 1 -4.27 11.57 -50.97
N SER A 2 -3.32 12.07 -50.14
CA SER A 2 -2.57 11.20 -49.19
C SER A 2 -2.26 11.88 -47.85
N ILE A 3 -2.13 13.21 -47.83
CA ILE A 3 -1.77 13.99 -46.61
C ILE A 3 -2.92 14.08 -45.58
N SER A 4 -4.18 14.05 -46.01
CA SER A 4 -5.35 14.15 -45.09
C SER A 4 -5.54 12.90 -44.22
N ILE A 5 -5.10 11.73 -44.70
CA ILE A 5 -5.29 10.45 -44.02
C ILE A 5 -4.34 10.33 -42.82
N PHE A 6 -3.10 10.80 -42.98
CA PHE A 6 -2.10 10.82 -41.91
C PHE A 6 -2.47 11.73 -40.73
N SER A 7 -3.11 12.87 -41.00
CA SER A 7 -3.52 13.81 -39.93
C SER A 7 -4.68 13.27 -39.09
N LYS A 8 -5.61 12.51 -39.69
CA LYS A 8 -6.71 11.85 -38.97
C LYS A 8 -6.23 10.64 -38.16
N ALA A 9 -5.22 9.91 -38.66
CA ALA A 9 -4.60 8.81 -37.94
C ALA A 9 -3.86 9.28 -36.67
N LEU A 10 -3.23 10.46 -36.71
CA LEU A 10 -2.53 11.01 -35.55
C LEU A 10 -3.49 11.50 -34.44
N LEU A 11 -4.66 12.07 -34.79
CA LEU A 11 -5.69 12.41 -33.81
C LEU A 11 -6.38 11.18 -33.21
N ALA A 12 -6.55 10.10 -33.97
CA ALA A 12 -7.11 8.85 -33.46
C ALA A 12 -6.14 8.13 -32.50
N ALA A 13 -4.83 8.23 -32.72
CA ALA A 13 -3.81 7.67 -31.84
C ALA A 13 -3.66 8.45 -30.51
N ALA A 14 -3.94 9.75 -30.49
CA ALA A 14 -3.91 10.57 -29.27
C ALA A 14 -5.09 10.32 -28.32
N GLY A 15 -6.19 9.73 -28.81
CA GLY A 15 -7.38 9.43 -27.99
C GLY A 15 -7.29 8.13 -27.18
N LEU A 16 -6.37 7.21 -27.51
CA LEU A 16 -6.27 5.90 -26.85
C LEU A 16 -5.34 5.86 -25.64
N THR A 17 -4.59 6.93 -25.36
CA THR A 17 -3.57 6.92 -24.29
C THR A 17 -4.05 7.45 -22.94
N LEU A 18 -5.33 7.84 -22.79
CA LEU A 18 -5.82 8.56 -21.61
C LEU A 18 -6.61 7.73 -20.58
N SER A 19 -6.64 6.40 -20.71
CA SER A 19 -7.37 5.55 -19.75
C SER A 19 -6.45 4.56 -19.03
N ILE A 20 -5.33 5.03 -18.49
CA ILE A 20 -4.66 4.29 -17.41
C ILE A 20 -5.50 4.50 -16.16
N SER A 21 -6.44 3.58 -15.93
CA SER A 21 -7.14 3.51 -14.66
C SER A 21 -6.10 3.15 -13.60
N ALA A 22 -5.82 4.07 -12.68
CA ALA A 22 -4.99 3.77 -11.51
C ALA A 22 -5.73 2.71 -10.68
N GLN A 23 -5.40 1.45 -10.90
CA GLN A 23 -5.96 0.36 -10.11
C GLN A 23 -5.27 0.40 -8.76
N ALA A 24 -6.02 0.73 -7.70
CA ALA A 24 -5.53 0.62 -6.34
C ALA A 24 -5.02 -0.81 -6.12
N GLU A 25 -3.83 -0.92 -5.53
CA GLU A 25 -3.28 -2.23 -5.18
C GLU A 25 -4.25 -2.91 -4.21
N SER A 26 -4.62 -4.16 -4.51
CA SER A 26 -5.57 -4.92 -3.69
C SER A 26 -4.89 -5.54 -2.47
N THR A 27 -3.94 -4.82 -1.87
CA THR A 27 -3.11 -5.27 -0.75
C THR A 27 -3.06 -4.20 0.34
N VAL A 28 -2.78 -4.63 1.57
CA VAL A 28 -2.45 -3.75 2.68
C VAL A 28 -1.25 -4.34 3.42
N HIS A 29 -0.21 -3.55 3.62
CA HIS A 29 1.01 -3.94 4.31
C HIS A 29 0.94 -3.55 5.78
N ILE A 30 0.93 -4.55 6.65
CA ILE A 30 0.72 -4.40 8.09
C ILE A 30 1.95 -4.91 8.83
N TYR A 31 2.46 -4.11 9.78
CA TYR A 31 3.54 -4.49 10.68
C TYR A 31 3.08 -4.44 12.12
N ASN A 32 2.98 -5.60 12.77
CA ASN A 32 2.38 -5.77 14.10
C ASN A 32 3.27 -6.63 15.02
N TRP A 33 2.90 -6.76 16.28
CA TRP A 33 3.53 -7.68 17.21
C TRP A 33 3.38 -9.15 16.78
N SER A 34 4.41 -9.95 17.02
CA SER A 34 4.35 -11.41 16.93
C SER A 34 3.25 -11.97 17.85
N ASP A 35 2.53 -12.99 17.37
CA ASP A 35 1.46 -13.69 18.10
C ASP A 35 0.31 -12.81 18.62
N TYR A 36 0.07 -11.64 17.99
CA TYR A 36 -0.88 -10.63 18.47
C TYR A 36 -2.17 -10.49 17.63
N ILE A 37 -2.47 -11.46 16.77
CA ILE A 37 -3.69 -11.47 15.95
C ILE A 37 -4.33 -12.86 15.95
N GLY A 38 -5.65 -12.91 15.80
CA GLY A 38 -6.40 -14.17 15.74
C GLY A 38 -6.01 -15.01 14.52
N LYS A 39 -6.11 -16.34 14.67
CA LYS A 39 -5.68 -17.32 13.65
C LYS A 39 -6.37 -17.14 12.29
N THR A 40 -7.62 -16.66 12.29
CA THR A 40 -8.43 -16.51 11.06
C THR A 40 -8.54 -15.05 10.60
N THR A 41 -8.16 -14.07 11.42
CA THR A 41 -8.46 -12.65 11.18
C THR A 41 -8.00 -12.16 9.82
N ARG A 42 -6.84 -12.61 9.34
CA ARG A 42 -6.32 -12.25 8.01
C ARG A 42 -7.17 -12.81 6.87
N ALA A 43 -7.55 -14.09 6.97
CA ALA A 43 -8.38 -14.74 5.96
C ALA A 43 -9.81 -14.15 5.96
N ASP A 44 -10.36 -13.91 7.14
CA ASP A 44 -11.70 -13.31 7.30
C ASP A 44 -11.72 -11.87 6.74
N PHE A 45 -10.66 -11.09 6.98
CA PHE A 45 -10.50 -9.75 6.40
C PHE A 45 -10.42 -9.78 4.87
N GLU A 46 -9.61 -10.67 4.30
CA GLU A 46 -9.48 -10.81 2.84
C GLU A 46 -10.80 -11.25 2.21
N ALA A 47 -11.51 -12.20 2.83
CA ALA A 47 -12.82 -12.65 2.35
C ALA A 47 -13.88 -11.54 2.41
N ALA A 48 -13.86 -10.70 3.46
CA ALA A 48 -14.84 -9.63 3.64
C ALA A 48 -14.59 -8.41 2.73
N THR A 49 -13.33 -8.14 2.38
CA THR A 49 -12.95 -6.88 1.71
C THR A 49 -12.41 -7.05 0.30
N GLY A 50 -11.93 -8.25 -0.05
CA GLY A 50 -11.15 -8.49 -1.26
C GLY A 50 -9.73 -7.91 -1.21
N ILE A 51 -9.29 -7.35 -0.07
CA ILE A 51 -7.95 -6.79 0.12
C ILE A 51 -7.07 -7.83 0.79
N LYS A 52 -5.91 -8.13 0.19
CA LYS A 52 -4.95 -9.09 0.72
C LYS A 52 -4.06 -8.46 1.81
N PRO A 53 -4.12 -8.93 3.06
CA PRO A 53 -3.26 -8.42 4.14
C PRO A 53 -1.87 -9.07 4.09
N MET A 54 -0.87 -8.28 3.67
CA MET A 54 0.54 -8.60 3.75
C MET A 54 1.02 -8.29 5.16
N TYR A 55 1.47 -9.30 5.90
CA TYR A 55 1.66 -9.21 7.34
C TYR A 55 3.09 -9.57 7.71
N ASP A 56 3.79 -8.61 8.29
CA ASP A 56 5.09 -8.81 8.94
C ASP A 56 4.93 -8.65 10.46
N VAL A 57 5.87 -9.22 11.20
CA VAL A 57 5.86 -9.15 12.68
C VAL A 57 7.15 -8.62 13.27
N PHE A 58 7.04 -7.95 14.42
CA PHE A 58 8.16 -7.52 15.26
C PHE A 58 7.97 -7.93 16.72
N ASP A 59 9.06 -7.89 17.48
CA ASP A 59 9.15 -8.31 18.88
C ASP A 59 9.44 -7.17 19.87
N SER A 60 9.72 -5.96 19.36
CA SER A 60 10.17 -4.80 20.14
C SER A 60 9.78 -3.49 19.47
N ASN A 61 9.50 -2.45 20.26
CA ASN A 61 9.18 -1.13 19.72
C ASN A 61 10.41 -0.49 19.05
N GLU A 62 11.61 -0.80 19.52
CA GLU A 62 12.88 -0.32 18.98
C GLU A 62 13.07 -0.78 17.52
N THR A 63 12.70 -2.03 17.22
CA THR A 63 12.72 -2.57 15.85
C THR A 63 11.75 -1.81 14.94
N LEU A 64 10.54 -1.52 15.42
CA LEU A 64 9.56 -0.72 14.68
C LEU A 64 10.06 0.73 14.49
N GLU A 65 10.56 1.36 15.55
CA GLU A 65 11.04 2.73 15.54
C GLU A 65 12.21 2.91 14.56
N ALA A 66 13.18 2.00 14.56
CA ALA A 66 14.30 2.02 13.62
C ALA A 66 13.82 2.02 12.15
N LYS A 67 12.80 1.21 11.83
CA LYS A 67 12.18 1.19 10.50
C LYS A 67 11.47 2.50 10.18
N LEU A 68 10.69 3.04 11.11
CA LEU A 68 9.98 4.32 10.92
C LEU A 68 10.96 5.48 10.69
N LEU A 69 12.04 5.55 11.48
CA LEU A 69 13.07 6.58 11.35
C LEU A 69 13.87 6.48 10.05
N ALA A 70 14.08 5.27 9.53
CA ALA A 70 14.69 5.08 8.21
C ALA A 70 13.80 5.63 7.06
N GLY A 71 12.49 5.78 7.32
CA GLY A 71 11.52 6.26 6.35
C GLY A 71 11.22 5.24 5.25
N ARG A 72 10.29 5.59 4.34
CA ARG A 72 9.88 4.74 3.19
C ARG A 72 9.63 3.28 3.60
N THR A 73 8.93 3.07 4.70
CA THR A 73 8.81 1.78 5.37
C THR A 73 8.14 0.70 4.53
N GLY A 74 7.28 1.10 3.60
CA GLY A 74 6.45 0.19 2.80
C GLY A 74 5.29 -0.43 3.58
N TYR A 75 5.00 0.06 4.80
CA TYR A 75 3.85 -0.37 5.59
C TYR A 75 2.76 0.71 5.59
N ASP A 76 1.52 0.28 5.41
CA ASP A 76 0.32 1.11 5.47
C ASP A 76 -0.19 1.26 6.91
N VAL A 77 -0.03 0.20 7.71
CA VAL A 77 -0.48 0.15 9.11
C VAL A 77 0.64 -0.41 9.99
N VAL A 78 0.92 0.30 11.09
CA VAL A 78 1.86 -0.13 12.14
C VAL A 78 1.21 -0.03 13.52
N VAL A 79 1.66 -0.85 14.47
CA VAL A 79 1.02 -0.96 15.81
C VAL A 79 2.02 -0.69 16.95
N PRO A 80 2.51 0.56 17.12
CA PRO A 80 3.43 0.91 18.21
C PRO A 80 2.74 0.86 19.59
N SER A 81 3.52 0.65 20.64
CA SER A 81 3.05 0.91 22.01
C SER A 81 2.85 2.41 22.25
N ASN A 82 1.90 2.76 23.12
CA ASN A 82 1.50 4.16 23.36
C ASN A 82 2.68 5.09 23.74
N HIS A 83 3.65 4.60 24.51
CA HIS A 83 4.82 5.38 24.92
C HIS A 83 5.82 5.68 23.79
N PHE A 84 5.82 4.88 22.71
CA PHE A 84 6.55 5.17 21.47
C PHE A 84 5.74 6.06 20.53
N LEU A 85 4.43 5.81 20.40
CA LEU A 85 3.54 6.60 19.54
C LEU A 85 3.63 8.10 19.87
N GLY A 86 3.62 8.46 21.17
CA GLY A 86 3.71 9.85 21.60
C GLY A 86 5.02 10.55 21.21
N LYS A 87 6.11 9.80 21.03
CA LYS A 87 7.39 10.33 20.50
C LYS A 87 7.33 10.43 18.98
N GLN A 88 6.85 9.38 18.31
CA GLN A 88 6.79 9.27 16.86
C GLN A 88 5.90 10.34 16.21
N ILE A 89 4.79 10.73 16.86
CA ILE A 89 3.92 11.82 16.38
C ILE A 89 4.64 13.17 16.36
N LYS A 90 5.61 13.38 17.26
CA LYS A 90 6.32 14.66 17.40
C LYS A 90 7.57 14.76 16.51
N ALA A 91 8.03 13.63 15.97
CA ALA A 91 9.29 13.52 15.24
C ALA A 91 9.21 14.14 13.84
#